data_AF-A0A9W4Q4U0-F1
#
_entry.id   AF-A0A9W4Q4U0-F1
#
_cell.length_a   1.000
_cell.length_b   1.000
_cell.length_c   1.000
_cell.angle_alpha   90.00
_cell.angle_beta   90.00
_cell.angle_gamma   90.00
#
_symmetry.space_group_name_H-M   'P 1'
#
loop_
_entity.id
_entity.type
_entity.pdbx_description
1 polymer ?
#
loop_
_entity_poly.entity_id
_entity_poly.type
_entity_poly.pdbx_seq_one_letter_code
_entity_poly.pdbx_strand_id
1 'polypeptide(L)'
;MTDDDREGFEPQDAPDDAGDPAAAFEALRRSVEKLTRDLGGEMTVIRRGVETAFDQLEKLQQPTDYGPDLGRIVQQLAHVGMRLEAVEQSPVLRNGPEHYARALERGGESLVNTAARQLERQATDLERSANSLARRLAGARERYVQDRWLWSAGTAGLVAGVLLTLFLPRALPFSADTRTAALIMGSDRISAGYAMIGAADPLETGKMEWGRRFYDFNGDPISACLKTAKQTGKDQKCTITVPAMAQQ
;
A
#
# COMPACT_ATOMS: atom_id res chain seq x y z
N MET A 1 29.14 94.34 -73.65
CA MET A 1 29.09 92.98 -74.21
C MET A 1 29.00 91.99 -73.05
N THR A 2 27.82 91.76 -72.49
CA THR A 2 26.44 92.17 -72.86
C THR A 2 25.58 91.86 -71.63
N ASP A 3 24.94 92.84 -71.00
CA ASP A 3 23.55 93.30 -71.24
C ASP A 3 22.49 92.47 -70.49
N ASP A 4 21.88 93.09 -69.47
CA ASP A 4 20.44 93.01 -69.17
C ASP A 4 20.06 94.23 -68.30
N ASP A 5 19.41 95.23 -68.94
CA ASP A 5 18.25 96.02 -68.49
C ASP A 5 17.84 96.01 -66.99
N ARG A 6 17.30 97.07 -66.36
CA ARG A 6 16.77 98.40 -66.72
C ARG A 6 16.50 99.13 -65.37
N GLU A 7 16.40 100.44 -65.20
CA GLU A 7 16.48 101.64 -66.04
C GLU A 7 16.78 102.84 -65.10
N GLY A 8 17.47 103.91 -65.54
CA GLY A 8 17.82 105.04 -64.65
C GLY A 8 18.81 106.05 -65.22
N PHE A 9 18.71 106.35 -66.51
CA PHE A 9 19.47 107.44 -67.14
C PHE A 9 18.64 108.72 -67.14
N GLU A 10 19.14 109.81 -66.56
CA GLU A 10 19.31 111.11 -67.22
C GLU A 10 20.34 111.97 -66.45
N PRO A 11 21.05 112.92 -67.11
CA PRO A 11 22.43 113.24 -66.71
C PRO A 11 22.67 114.72 -66.37
N GLN A 12 23.22 115.01 -65.19
CA GLN A 12 23.90 116.26 -64.80
C GLN A 12 24.61 115.98 -63.45
N ASP A 13 25.85 116.35 -63.18
CA ASP A 13 26.79 117.19 -63.93
C ASP A 13 28.16 116.52 -64.06
N ALA A 14 28.84 116.78 -65.17
CA ALA A 14 30.30 116.70 -65.21
C ALA A 14 30.86 118.06 -64.77
N PRO A 15 31.60 118.15 -63.66
CA PRO A 15 32.80 118.96 -63.65
C PRO A 15 33.87 118.18 -64.42
N ASP A 16 34.23 118.69 -65.61
CA ASP A 16 35.63 118.58 -66.02
C ASP A 16 36.47 119.22 -64.90
N ASP A 17 37.04 118.40 -64.02
CA ASP A 17 38.15 118.84 -63.20
C ASP A 17 39.30 117.83 -63.33
N ALA A 18 40.07 118.06 -64.37
CA ALA A 18 41.29 117.34 -64.67
C ALA A 18 42.37 117.70 -63.64
N GLY A 19 42.30 117.06 -62.46
CA GLY A 19 43.44 116.92 -61.56
C GLY A 19 43.19 117.31 -60.10
N ASP A 20 42.88 116.31 -59.27
CA ASP A 20 43.53 116.22 -57.96
C ASP A 20 44.06 114.80 -57.70
N PRO A 21 45.40 114.57 -57.73
CA PRO A 21 45.96 113.28 -57.35
C PRO A 21 45.72 112.92 -55.87
N ALA A 22 45.46 113.89 -54.98
CA ALA A 22 45.28 113.63 -53.55
C ALA A 22 44.07 112.73 -53.27
N ALA A 23 42.95 112.90 -53.98
CA ALA A 23 41.76 112.07 -53.84
C ALA A 23 42.03 110.58 -54.16
N ALA A 24 42.86 110.31 -55.18
CA ALA A 24 43.25 108.95 -55.57
C ALA A 24 44.23 108.32 -54.56
N PHE A 25 45.21 109.08 -54.08
CA PHE A 25 46.12 108.63 -53.01
C PHE A 25 45.35 108.31 -51.71
N GLU A 26 44.31 109.06 -51.37
CA GLU A 26 43.51 108.85 -50.16
C GLU A 26 42.55 107.64 -50.26
N ALA A 27 42.13 107.28 -51.48
CA ALA A 27 41.46 106.00 -51.74
C ALA A 27 42.43 104.80 -51.62
N LEU A 28 43.66 104.95 -52.13
CA LEU A 28 44.71 103.93 -52.01
C LEU A 28 45.13 103.70 -50.55
N ARG A 29 45.38 104.78 -49.78
CA ARG A 29 45.74 104.71 -48.35
C ARG A 29 44.73 103.90 -47.54
N ARG A 30 43.44 104.20 -47.68
CA ARG A 30 42.36 103.48 -46.98
C ARG A 30 42.29 102.00 -47.38
N SER A 31 42.61 101.67 -48.63
CA SER A 31 42.64 100.29 -49.12
C SER A 31 43.82 99.50 -48.54
N VAL A 32 45.01 100.11 -48.51
CA VAL A 32 46.20 99.52 -47.86
C VAL A 32 45.97 99.33 -46.37
N GLU A 33 45.44 100.33 -45.66
CA GLU A 33 45.14 100.22 -44.22
C GLU A 33 44.09 99.16 -43.88
N LYS A 34 43.18 98.84 -44.81
CA LYS A 34 42.25 97.71 -44.66
C LYS A 34 43.00 96.38 -44.82
N LEU A 35 43.80 96.25 -45.89
CA LEU A 35 44.58 95.04 -46.17
C LEU A 35 45.58 94.70 -45.06
N THR A 36 46.28 95.69 -44.51
CA THR A 36 47.22 95.48 -43.38
C THR A 36 46.51 94.98 -42.12
N ARG A 37 45.27 95.41 -41.87
CA ARG A 37 44.47 94.92 -40.74
C ARG A 37 43.97 93.49 -40.94
N ASP A 38 43.51 93.14 -42.16
CA ASP A 38 43.10 91.77 -42.49
C ASP A 38 44.29 90.80 -42.37
N LEU A 39 45.43 91.12 -43.00
CA LEU A 39 46.66 90.31 -42.91
C LEU A 39 47.15 90.15 -41.46
N GLY A 40 47.04 91.21 -40.65
CA GLY A 40 47.33 91.14 -39.21
C GLY A 40 46.40 90.17 -38.47
N GLY A 41 45.11 90.16 -38.82
CA GLY A 41 44.13 89.19 -38.31
C GLY A 41 44.49 87.75 -38.69
N GLU A 42 44.67 87.48 -39.99
CA GLU A 42 45.00 86.14 -40.50
C GLU A 42 46.29 85.58 -39.89
N MET A 43 47.34 86.41 -39.75
CA MET A 43 48.60 86.01 -39.12
C MET A 43 48.41 85.54 -37.67
N THR A 44 47.51 86.18 -36.90
CA THR A 44 47.21 85.73 -35.52
C THR A 44 46.40 84.44 -35.48
N VAL A 45 45.51 84.22 -36.45
CA VAL A 45 44.74 82.97 -36.59
C VAL A 45 45.67 81.82 -36.96
N ILE A 46 46.57 82.01 -37.92
CA ILE A 46 47.57 81.01 -38.34
C ILE A 46 48.47 80.65 -37.15
N ARG A 47 49.00 81.63 -36.41
CA ARG A 47 49.85 81.39 -35.24
C ARG A 47 49.13 80.53 -34.20
N ARG A 48 47.90 80.86 -33.84
CA ARG A 48 47.10 80.09 -32.86
C ARG A 48 46.73 78.70 -33.37
N GLY A 49 46.46 78.56 -34.68
CA GLY A 49 46.25 77.25 -35.32
C GLY A 49 47.49 76.35 -35.24
N VAL A 50 48.68 76.92 -35.47
CA VAL A 50 49.96 76.21 -35.38
C VAL A 50 50.28 75.81 -33.93
N GLU A 51 50.14 76.73 -32.97
CA GLU A 51 50.32 76.44 -31.53
C GLU A 51 49.41 75.27 -31.09
N THR A 52 48.13 75.30 -31.48
CA THR A 52 47.16 74.23 -31.16
C THR A 52 47.50 72.89 -31.84
N ALA A 53 48.07 72.92 -33.05
CA ALA A 53 48.48 71.70 -33.75
C ALA A 53 49.70 71.03 -33.09
N PHE A 54 50.68 71.81 -32.62
CA PHE A 54 51.83 71.29 -31.89
C PHE A 54 51.45 70.71 -30.53
N ASP A 55 50.56 71.36 -29.75
CA ASP A 55 50.04 70.82 -28.48
C ASP A 55 49.38 69.44 -28.64
N GLN A 56 48.71 69.20 -29.77
CA GLN A 56 48.07 67.91 -30.05
C GLN A 56 49.07 66.86 -30.55
N LEU A 57 50.10 67.28 -31.29
CA LEU A 57 51.18 66.40 -31.73
C LEU A 57 52.03 65.92 -30.53
N GLU A 58 52.33 66.80 -29.58
CA GLU A 58 53.11 66.47 -28.37
C GLU A 58 52.37 65.45 -27.48
N LYS A 59 51.04 65.57 -27.34
CA LYS A 59 50.21 64.55 -26.65
C LYS A 59 50.22 63.19 -27.35
N LEU A 60 50.23 63.18 -28.69
CA LEU A 60 50.29 61.93 -29.48
C LEU A 60 51.68 61.28 -29.43
N GLN A 61 52.74 62.08 -29.25
CA GLN A 61 54.12 61.62 -29.21
C GLN A 61 54.55 61.10 -27.83
N GLN A 62 53.71 61.25 -26.80
CA GLN A 62 53.97 60.71 -25.47
C GLN A 62 53.74 59.18 -25.45
N PRO A 63 54.78 58.36 -25.19
CA PRO A 63 54.68 56.90 -25.33
C PRO A 63 53.72 56.31 -24.29
N THR A 64 52.69 55.60 -24.77
CA THR A 64 51.72 54.91 -23.92
C THR A 64 52.37 53.68 -23.30
N ASP A 65 52.38 53.59 -21.96
CA ASP A 65 52.95 52.44 -21.24
C ASP A 65 51.94 51.29 -21.13
N TYR A 66 52.20 50.21 -21.88
CA TYR A 66 51.42 48.97 -21.87
C TYR A 66 51.92 47.93 -20.86
N GLY A 67 52.96 48.23 -20.09
CA GLY A 67 53.50 47.38 -19.02
C GLY A 67 52.47 46.81 -18.03
N PRO A 68 51.52 47.59 -17.49
CA PRO A 68 50.55 47.06 -16.51
C PRO A 68 49.57 46.03 -17.09
N ASP A 69 49.14 46.19 -18.34
CA ASP A 69 48.21 45.24 -18.96
C ASP A 69 48.91 43.95 -19.43
N LEU A 70 50.15 44.04 -19.92
CA LEU A 70 50.99 42.85 -20.15
C LEU A 70 51.24 42.08 -18.83
N GLY A 71 51.48 42.80 -17.73
CA GLY A 71 51.59 42.22 -16.39
C GLY A 71 50.33 41.43 -15.98
N ARG A 72 49.14 41.98 -16.21
CA ARG A 72 47.86 41.27 -15.96
C ARG A 72 47.71 40.00 -16.79
N ILE A 73 48.05 40.04 -18.08
CA ILE A 73 47.92 38.88 -18.97
C ILE A 73 48.84 37.74 -18.50
N VAL A 74 50.10 38.04 -18.16
CA VAL A 74 51.05 37.04 -17.62
C VAL A 74 50.54 36.45 -16.30
N GLN A 75 49.98 37.29 -15.42
CA GLN A 75 49.45 36.85 -14.12
C GLN A 75 48.22 35.95 -14.26
N GLN A 76 47.36 36.21 -15.26
CA GLN A 76 46.23 35.34 -15.61
C GLN A 76 46.69 34.01 -16.21
N LEU A 77 47.69 34.02 -17.11
CA LEU A 77 48.29 32.79 -17.65
C LEU A 77 48.89 31.91 -16.55
N ALA A 78 49.59 32.50 -15.59
CA ALA A 78 50.16 31.77 -14.45
C ALA A 78 49.06 31.10 -13.59
N HIS A 79 47.91 31.76 -13.39
CA HIS A 79 46.79 31.16 -12.66
C HIS A 79 46.17 29.98 -13.42
N VAL A 80 46.08 30.05 -14.75
CA VAL A 80 45.63 28.93 -15.58
C VAL A 80 46.63 27.77 -15.54
N GLY A 81 47.94 28.05 -15.59
CA GLY A 81 48.99 27.03 -15.47
C GLY A 81 48.89 26.23 -14.16
N MET A 82 48.80 26.93 -13.02
CA MET A 82 48.64 26.28 -11.70
C MET A 82 47.36 25.45 -11.59
N ARG A 83 46.25 25.90 -12.22
CA ARG A 83 45.00 25.12 -12.29
C ARG A 83 45.16 23.86 -13.13
N LEU A 84 45.90 23.92 -14.24
CA LEU A 84 46.11 22.78 -15.14
C LEU A 84 47.00 21.71 -14.48
N GLU A 85 48.08 22.12 -13.81
CA GLU A 85 48.96 21.21 -13.07
C GLU A 85 48.21 20.47 -11.96
N ALA A 86 47.33 21.16 -11.22
CA ALA A 86 46.46 20.53 -10.21
C ALA A 86 45.45 19.52 -10.81
N VAL A 87 45.05 19.69 -12.08
CA VAL A 87 44.20 18.74 -12.81
C VAL A 87 45.02 17.54 -13.30
N GLU A 88 46.23 17.76 -13.83
CA GLU A 88 47.15 16.69 -14.27
C GLU A 88 47.59 15.78 -13.11
N GLN A 89 47.81 16.36 -11.92
CA GLN A 89 48.09 15.62 -10.70
C GLN A 89 46.87 14.85 -10.14
N SER A 90 45.67 15.02 -10.70
CA SER A 90 44.48 14.34 -10.20
C SER A 90 44.53 12.81 -10.46
N PRO A 91 44.22 11.98 -9.45
CA PRO A 91 44.32 10.51 -9.58
C PRO A 91 43.30 9.90 -10.56
N VAL A 92 42.30 10.69 -10.98
CA VAL A 92 41.29 10.34 -11.99
C VAL A 92 41.88 10.27 -13.41
N LEU A 93 42.91 11.08 -13.72
CA LEU A 93 43.60 11.01 -15.01
C LEU A 93 44.72 9.98 -15.04
N ARG A 94 45.35 9.70 -13.88
CA ARG A 94 46.41 8.69 -13.75
C ARG A 94 45.91 7.25 -13.81
N ASN A 95 44.70 6.99 -13.33
CA ASN A 95 44.06 5.68 -13.43
C ASN A 95 43.01 5.75 -14.54
N GLY A 96 43.33 5.20 -15.72
CA GLY A 96 42.41 5.21 -16.86
C GLY A 96 41.04 4.58 -16.53
N PRO A 97 39.99 4.88 -17.31
CA PRO A 97 38.61 4.44 -17.05
C PRO A 97 38.48 2.91 -16.86
N GLU A 98 39.37 2.15 -17.50
CA GLU A 98 39.53 0.70 -17.36
C GLU A 98 39.81 0.23 -15.92
N HIS A 99 40.53 1.01 -15.12
CA HIS A 99 40.81 0.69 -13.71
C HIS A 99 39.53 0.76 -12.88
N TYR A 100 38.73 1.80 -13.09
CA TYR A 100 37.43 1.99 -12.45
C TYR A 100 36.41 0.96 -12.93
N ALA A 101 36.40 0.62 -14.21
CA ALA A 101 35.57 -0.47 -14.75
C ALA A 101 35.88 -1.81 -14.04
N ARG A 102 37.16 -2.22 -13.98
CA ARG A 102 37.58 -3.45 -13.28
C ARG A 102 37.33 -3.40 -11.77
N ALA A 103 37.27 -2.23 -11.15
CA ALA A 103 36.91 -2.08 -9.74
C ALA A 103 35.39 -2.23 -9.52
N LEU A 104 34.59 -1.65 -10.40
CA LEU A 104 33.13 -1.78 -10.42
C LEU A 104 32.67 -3.20 -10.74
N GLU A 105 33.30 -3.88 -11.69
CA GLU A 105 33.00 -5.29 -12.02
C GLU A 105 33.23 -6.21 -10.81
N ARG A 106 34.41 -6.15 -10.18
CA ARG A 106 34.72 -6.96 -8.99
C ARG A 106 33.87 -6.60 -7.77
N GLY A 107 33.58 -5.32 -7.56
CA GLY A 107 32.68 -4.86 -6.51
C GLY A 107 31.25 -5.35 -6.72
N GLY A 108 30.75 -5.20 -7.95
CA GLY A 108 29.43 -5.64 -8.37
C GLY A 108 29.27 -7.17 -8.29
N GLU A 109 30.21 -7.94 -8.82
CA GLU A 109 30.19 -9.40 -8.74
C GLU A 109 30.21 -9.91 -7.30
N SER A 110 31.00 -9.30 -6.41
CA SER A 110 31.02 -9.64 -4.98
C SER A 110 29.68 -9.35 -4.27
N LEU A 111 29.10 -8.17 -4.53
CA LEU A 111 27.81 -7.76 -3.98
C LEU A 111 26.67 -8.64 -4.51
N VAL A 112 26.62 -8.91 -5.81
CA VAL A 112 25.62 -9.78 -6.45
C VAL A 112 25.74 -11.21 -5.92
N ASN A 113 26.95 -11.76 -5.82
CA ASN A 113 27.16 -13.11 -5.25
C ASN A 113 26.72 -13.19 -3.78
N THR A 114 26.95 -12.13 -3.00
CA THR A 114 26.57 -12.09 -1.58
C THR A 114 25.05 -11.97 -1.43
N ALA A 115 24.42 -11.09 -2.21
CA ALA A 115 22.96 -10.93 -2.26
C ALA A 115 22.27 -12.22 -2.74
N ALA A 116 22.79 -12.87 -3.80
CA ALA A 116 22.27 -14.13 -4.30
C ALA A 116 22.32 -15.25 -3.23
N ARG A 117 23.48 -15.42 -2.56
CA ARG A 117 23.61 -16.41 -1.46
C ARG A 117 22.71 -16.09 -0.27
N GLN A 118 22.45 -14.80 0.00
CA GLN A 118 21.56 -14.39 1.10
C GLN A 118 20.08 -14.65 0.74
N LEU A 119 19.67 -14.35 -0.49
CA LEU A 119 18.35 -14.67 -1.03
C LEU A 119 18.12 -16.19 -1.08
N GLU A 120 19.09 -16.98 -1.53
CA GLU A 120 18.98 -18.45 -1.60
C GLU A 120 18.83 -19.10 -0.22
N ARG A 121 19.57 -18.59 0.78
CA ARG A 121 19.41 -18.99 2.19
C ARG A 121 18.03 -18.61 2.74
N GLN A 122 17.57 -17.38 2.47
CA GLN A 122 16.24 -16.93 2.89
C GLN A 122 15.12 -17.73 2.22
N ALA A 123 15.24 -18.02 0.92
CA ALA A 123 14.31 -18.87 0.18
C ALA A 123 14.26 -20.27 0.77
N THR A 124 15.42 -20.88 1.06
CA THR A 124 15.51 -22.20 1.70
C THR A 124 14.85 -22.23 3.09
N ASP A 125 15.03 -21.17 3.89
CA ASP A 125 14.43 -21.10 5.24
C ASP A 125 12.93 -20.78 5.20
N LEU A 126 12.49 -19.96 4.23
CA LEU A 126 11.09 -19.67 3.97
C LEU A 126 10.35 -20.90 3.42
N GLU A 127 10.99 -21.70 2.56
CA GLU A 127 10.46 -22.97 2.08
C GLU A 127 10.44 -24.04 3.18
N ARG A 128 11.45 -24.10 4.05
CA ARG A 128 11.48 -24.99 5.22
C ARG A 128 10.40 -24.64 6.24
N SER A 129 10.21 -23.35 6.53
CA SER A 129 9.18 -22.87 7.45
C SER A 129 7.77 -23.03 6.84
N ALA A 130 7.57 -22.73 5.55
CA ALA A 130 6.32 -23.01 4.83
C ALA A 130 5.99 -24.51 4.85
N ASN A 131 6.95 -25.40 4.57
CA ASN A 131 6.75 -26.85 4.69
C ASN A 131 6.50 -27.32 6.13
N SER A 132 6.98 -26.59 7.15
CA SER A 132 6.65 -26.87 8.55
C SER A 132 5.22 -26.45 8.91
N LEU A 133 4.77 -25.29 8.41
CA LEU A 133 3.40 -24.80 8.57
C LEU A 133 2.41 -25.67 7.82
N ALA A 134 2.68 -26.00 6.55
CA ALA A 134 1.84 -26.85 5.71
C ALA A 134 1.57 -28.22 6.37
N ARG A 135 2.61 -28.88 6.91
CA ARG A 135 2.46 -30.14 7.66
C ARG A 135 1.63 -29.98 8.94
N ARG A 136 1.80 -28.88 9.68
CA ARG A 136 0.97 -28.59 10.88
C ARG A 136 -0.48 -28.28 10.52
N LEU A 137 -0.71 -27.53 9.44
CA LEU A 137 -2.04 -27.14 8.96
C LEU A 137 -2.80 -28.31 8.33
N ALA A 138 -2.14 -29.18 7.57
CA ALA A 138 -2.74 -30.41 7.04
C ALA A 138 -3.28 -31.29 8.18
N GLY A 139 -2.42 -31.61 9.16
CA GLY A 139 -2.83 -32.39 10.33
C GLY A 139 -3.90 -31.70 11.19
N ALA A 140 -3.92 -30.37 11.27
CA ALA A 140 -4.98 -29.63 11.98
C ALA A 140 -6.33 -29.65 11.23
N ARG A 141 -6.31 -29.51 9.90
CA ARG A 141 -7.50 -29.52 9.05
C ARG A 141 -8.15 -30.90 9.04
N GLU A 142 -7.36 -31.96 8.90
CA GLU A 142 -7.83 -33.35 8.96
C GLU A 142 -8.41 -33.67 10.34
N ARG A 143 -7.71 -33.32 11.43
CA ARG A 143 -8.23 -33.52 12.79
C ARG A 143 -9.55 -32.80 13.03
N TYR A 144 -9.72 -31.55 12.59
CA TYR A 144 -10.98 -30.83 12.78
C TYR A 144 -12.14 -31.46 12.00
N VAL A 145 -11.91 -31.93 10.77
CA VAL A 145 -12.93 -32.61 9.96
C VAL A 145 -13.27 -33.99 10.55
N GLN A 146 -12.26 -34.74 11.00
CA GLN A 146 -12.43 -36.06 11.61
C GLN A 146 -13.14 -35.97 12.96
N ASP A 147 -12.76 -35.03 13.83
CA ASP A 147 -13.40 -34.80 15.13
C ASP A 147 -14.86 -34.35 14.97
N ARG A 148 -15.14 -33.45 14.01
CA ARG A 148 -16.53 -33.13 13.62
C ARG A 148 -17.31 -34.35 13.14
N TRP A 149 -16.71 -35.25 12.37
CA TRP A 149 -17.34 -36.48 11.92
C TRP A 149 -17.61 -37.43 13.09
N LEU A 150 -16.68 -37.57 14.03
CA LEU A 150 -16.84 -38.37 15.24
C LEU A 150 -17.96 -37.82 16.13
N TRP A 151 -17.96 -36.50 16.39
CA TRP A 151 -18.99 -35.83 17.17
C TRP A 151 -20.36 -35.88 16.51
N SER A 152 -20.46 -35.66 15.19
CA SER A 152 -21.74 -35.75 14.49
C SER A 152 -22.27 -37.19 14.44
N ALA A 153 -21.43 -38.19 14.18
CA ALA A 153 -21.82 -39.60 14.23
C ALA A 153 -22.22 -40.04 15.66
N GLY A 154 -21.46 -39.65 16.69
CA GLY A 154 -21.77 -39.94 18.08
C GLY A 154 -23.06 -39.28 18.56
N THR A 155 -23.27 -38.00 18.24
CA THR A 155 -24.50 -37.27 18.59
C THR A 155 -25.71 -37.79 17.83
N ALA A 156 -25.58 -38.07 16.53
CA ALA A 156 -26.64 -38.68 15.74
C ALA A 156 -26.99 -40.09 16.23
N GLY A 157 -25.99 -40.90 16.59
CA GLY A 157 -26.18 -42.22 17.19
C GLY A 157 -26.88 -42.17 18.54
N LEU A 158 -26.54 -41.20 19.40
CA LEU A 158 -27.20 -40.99 20.69
C LEU A 158 -28.67 -40.56 20.49
N VAL A 159 -28.93 -39.59 19.61
CA VAL A 159 -30.30 -39.14 19.30
C VAL A 159 -31.12 -40.28 18.68
N ALA A 160 -30.57 -41.02 17.72
CA ALA A 160 -31.24 -42.18 17.13
C ALA A 160 -31.51 -43.28 18.17
N GLY A 161 -30.57 -43.53 19.09
CA GLY A 161 -30.73 -44.48 20.19
C GLY A 161 -31.86 -44.09 21.15
N VAL A 162 -31.93 -42.81 21.56
CA VAL A 162 -33.00 -42.28 22.43
C VAL A 162 -34.36 -42.31 21.72
N LEU A 163 -34.41 -41.96 20.43
CA LEU A 163 -35.65 -42.10 19.65
C LEU A 163 -36.07 -43.56 19.54
N LEU A 164 -35.14 -44.48 19.30
CA LEU A 164 -35.43 -45.91 19.22
C LEU A 164 -35.96 -46.44 20.56
N THR A 165 -35.37 -46.10 21.72
CA THR A 165 -35.89 -46.57 23.02
C THR A 165 -37.26 -45.99 23.38
N LEU A 166 -37.57 -44.76 22.97
CA LEU A 166 -38.87 -44.12 23.25
C LEU A 166 -40.01 -44.56 22.31
N PHE A 167 -39.70 -44.81 21.04
CA PHE A 167 -40.71 -45.08 20.00
C PHE A 167 -40.83 -46.56 19.63
N LEU A 168 -39.77 -47.37 19.73
CA LEU A 168 -39.82 -48.79 19.38
C LEU A 168 -40.82 -49.61 20.20
N PRO A 169 -40.98 -49.41 21.54
CA PRO A 169 -41.99 -50.15 22.31
C PRO A 169 -43.41 -49.96 21.79
N ARG A 170 -43.74 -48.75 21.29
CA ARG A 170 -45.07 -48.44 20.71
C ARG A 170 -45.29 -49.01 19.30
N ALA A 171 -44.22 -49.34 18.59
CA ALA A 171 -44.30 -49.95 17.25
C ALA A 171 -44.29 -51.50 17.31
N LEU A 172 -43.92 -52.09 18.45
CA LEU A 172 -43.89 -53.53 18.63
C LEU A 172 -45.29 -54.09 18.93
N PRO A 173 -45.64 -55.29 18.42
CA PRO A 173 -46.86 -55.96 18.82
C PRO A 173 -46.80 -56.33 20.31
N PHE A 174 -47.94 -56.21 21.01
CA PHE A 174 -48.09 -56.36 22.47
C PHE A 174 -47.48 -57.66 23.06
N SER A 175 -47.39 -58.73 22.26
CA SER A 175 -46.77 -60.01 22.62
C SER A 175 -45.23 -60.01 22.67
N ALA A 176 -44.58 -59.05 22.00
CA ALA A 176 -43.15 -58.80 22.10
C ALA A 176 -42.84 -57.84 23.26
N ASP A 177 -43.59 -56.75 23.39
CA ASP A 177 -43.37 -55.71 24.40
C ASP A 177 -43.36 -56.26 25.83
N THR A 178 -44.33 -57.13 26.16
CA THR A 178 -44.38 -57.82 27.48
C THR A 178 -43.19 -58.75 27.76
N ARG A 179 -42.49 -59.26 26.73
CA ARG A 179 -41.22 -60.00 26.93
C ARG A 179 -40.06 -59.04 27.20
N THR A 180 -40.00 -57.93 26.48
CA THR A 180 -38.98 -56.89 26.65
C THR A 180 -39.08 -56.28 28.05
N ALA A 181 -40.29 -55.96 28.51
CA ALA A 181 -40.54 -55.44 29.85
C ALA A 181 -40.07 -56.42 30.96
N ALA A 182 -40.42 -57.70 30.84
CA ALA A 182 -39.98 -58.74 31.77
C ALA A 182 -38.44 -58.91 31.80
N LEU A 183 -37.79 -58.84 30.64
CA LEU A 183 -36.32 -58.85 30.52
C LEU A 183 -35.68 -57.63 31.19
N ILE A 184 -36.22 -56.42 30.98
CA ILE A 184 -35.75 -55.19 31.62
C ILE A 184 -35.93 -55.25 33.14
N MET A 185 -37.04 -55.81 33.62
CA MET A 185 -37.34 -56.00 35.04
C MET A 185 -36.70 -57.25 35.67
N GLY A 186 -35.88 -58.00 34.92
CA GLY A 186 -35.16 -59.18 35.41
C GLY A 186 -36.03 -60.29 36.01
N SER A 187 -37.32 -60.36 35.65
CA SER A 187 -38.32 -61.21 36.29
C SER A 187 -39.22 -61.90 35.25
N ASP A 188 -40.01 -62.90 35.67
CA ASP A 188 -40.98 -63.50 34.77
C ASP A 188 -42.14 -62.53 34.46
N ARG A 189 -42.87 -62.77 33.36
CA ARG A 189 -43.93 -61.88 32.87
C ARG A 189 -45.08 -61.66 33.85
N ILE A 190 -45.37 -62.61 34.73
CA ILE A 190 -46.42 -62.49 35.75
C ILE A 190 -45.90 -61.64 36.90
N SER A 191 -44.73 -61.97 37.47
CA SER A 191 -44.13 -61.17 38.56
C SER A 191 -43.86 -59.72 38.15
N ALA A 192 -43.38 -59.48 36.92
CA ALA A 192 -43.22 -58.14 36.35
C ALA A 192 -44.56 -57.39 36.29
N GLY A 193 -45.66 -58.07 35.91
CA GLY A 193 -47.01 -57.50 35.90
C GLY A 193 -47.51 -57.10 37.30
N TYR A 194 -47.36 -57.98 38.30
CA TYR A 194 -47.71 -57.66 39.70
C TYR A 194 -46.86 -56.50 40.25
N ALA A 195 -45.57 -56.44 39.91
CA ALA A 195 -44.69 -55.35 40.30
C ALA A 195 -45.08 -54.00 39.64
N MET A 196 -45.45 -54.00 38.35
CA MET A 196 -45.97 -52.80 37.68
C MET A 196 -47.28 -52.30 38.29
N ILE A 197 -48.22 -53.21 38.57
CA ILE A 197 -49.50 -52.84 39.20
C ILE A 197 -49.24 -52.33 40.62
N GLY A 198 -48.38 -52.99 41.40
CA GLY A 198 -48.07 -52.60 42.78
C GLY A 198 -47.33 -51.27 42.91
N ALA A 199 -46.55 -50.89 41.89
CA ALA A 199 -45.91 -49.58 41.80
C ALA A 199 -46.91 -48.44 41.49
N ALA A 200 -48.07 -48.76 40.90
CA ALA A 200 -49.14 -47.80 40.63
C ALA A 200 -50.20 -47.77 41.75
N ASP A 201 -50.62 -48.94 42.23
CA ASP A 201 -51.57 -49.14 43.33
C ASP A 201 -51.23 -50.43 44.12
N PRO A 202 -50.68 -50.31 45.34
CA PRO A 202 -50.35 -51.47 46.17
C PRO A 202 -51.59 -52.17 46.74
N LEU A 203 -52.73 -51.49 46.86
CA LEU A 203 -53.98 -52.07 47.37
C LEU A 203 -54.60 -53.01 46.34
N GLU A 204 -54.59 -52.64 45.05
CA GLU A 204 -55.04 -53.52 43.96
C GLU A 204 -54.17 -54.77 43.83
N THR A 205 -52.84 -54.64 43.92
CA THR A 205 -51.94 -55.79 43.95
C THR A 205 -52.23 -56.71 45.14
N GLY A 206 -52.49 -56.16 46.34
CA GLY A 206 -52.92 -56.94 47.50
C GLY A 206 -54.23 -57.71 47.28
N LYS A 207 -55.22 -57.11 46.60
CA LYS A 207 -56.46 -57.80 46.20
C LYS A 207 -56.20 -58.95 45.22
N MET A 208 -55.32 -58.74 44.23
CA MET A 208 -54.96 -59.78 43.25
C MET A 208 -54.19 -60.94 43.90
N GLU A 209 -53.23 -60.65 44.78
CA GLU A 209 -52.52 -61.67 45.54
C GLU A 209 -53.44 -62.47 46.48
N TRP A 210 -54.37 -61.80 47.14
CA TRP A 210 -55.39 -62.46 47.96
C TRP A 210 -56.30 -63.34 47.10
N GLY A 211 -56.76 -62.85 45.95
CA GLY A 211 -57.57 -63.61 45.00
C GLY A 211 -56.84 -64.86 44.47
N ARG A 212 -55.54 -64.73 44.17
CA ARG A 212 -54.69 -65.87 43.81
C ARG A 212 -54.58 -66.87 44.96
N ARG A 213 -54.26 -66.41 46.17
CA ARG A 213 -54.19 -67.28 47.37
C ARG A 213 -55.52 -67.96 47.68
N PHE A 214 -56.64 -67.27 47.48
CA PHE A 214 -57.99 -67.81 47.63
C PHE A 214 -58.26 -68.94 46.63
N TYR A 215 -57.88 -68.76 45.36
CA TYR A 215 -58.01 -69.79 44.34
C TYR A 215 -57.06 -70.97 44.59
N ASP A 216 -55.79 -70.70 44.91
CA ASP A 216 -54.78 -71.71 45.22
C ASP A 216 -55.22 -72.57 46.43
N PHE A 217 -55.83 -71.97 47.45
CA PHE A 217 -56.35 -72.68 48.64
C PHE A 217 -57.61 -73.52 48.35
N ASN A 218 -58.44 -73.11 47.38
CA ASN A 218 -59.72 -73.74 47.05
C ASN A 218 -59.72 -74.40 45.65
N GLY A 219 -58.57 -74.75 45.10
CA GLY A 219 -58.42 -75.14 43.69
C GLY A 219 -59.31 -76.31 43.27
N ASP A 220 -59.33 -77.38 44.07
CA ASP A 220 -60.16 -78.56 43.82
C ASP A 220 -61.67 -78.28 43.94
N PRO A 221 -62.21 -77.73 45.05
CA PRO A 221 -63.63 -77.44 45.16
C PRO A 221 -64.12 -76.40 44.13
N ILE A 222 -63.32 -75.36 43.82
CA ILE A 222 -63.68 -74.38 42.80
C ILE A 222 -63.65 -74.99 41.40
N SER A 223 -62.63 -75.77 41.04
CA SER A 223 -62.56 -76.38 39.70
C SER A 223 -63.67 -77.41 39.46
N ALA A 224 -64.02 -78.22 40.46
CA ALA A 224 -65.16 -79.13 40.41
C ALA A 224 -66.50 -78.38 40.29
N CYS A 225 -66.66 -77.28 41.02
CA CYS A 225 -67.81 -76.38 40.94
C CYS A 225 -67.97 -75.79 39.52
N LEU A 226 -66.90 -75.18 38.99
CA LEU A 226 -66.88 -74.58 37.65
C LEU A 226 -67.14 -75.62 36.54
N LYS A 227 -66.59 -76.83 36.68
CA LYS A 227 -66.86 -77.95 35.76
C LYS A 227 -68.35 -78.32 35.76
N THR A 228 -68.97 -78.38 36.94
CA THR A 228 -70.40 -78.69 37.11
C THR A 228 -71.29 -77.57 36.55
N ALA A 229 -70.94 -76.30 36.77
CA ALA A 229 -71.62 -75.15 36.17
C ALA A 229 -71.57 -75.20 34.63
N LYS A 230 -70.39 -75.48 34.06
CA LYS A 230 -70.18 -75.61 32.62
C LYS A 230 -70.93 -76.81 32.01
N GLN A 231 -71.06 -77.93 32.75
CA GLN A 231 -71.79 -79.11 32.30
C GLN A 231 -73.32 -78.93 32.36
N THR A 232 -73.83 -78.22 33.37
CA THR A 232 -75.26 -78.06 33.60
C THR A 232 -75.86 -76.81 32.93
N GLY A 233 -75.02 -75.83 32.56
CA GLY A 233 -75.45 -74.54 32.05
C GLY A 233 -76.21 -73.69 33.08
N LYS A 234 -76.02 -73.99 34.39
CA LYS A 234 -76.76 -73.38 35.50
C LYS A 234 -75.81 -72.95 36.61
N ASP A 235 -76.15 -71.86 37.27
CA ASP A 235 -75.44 -71.35 38.45
C ASP A 235 -75.33 -72.42 39.53
N GLN A 236 -74.12 -72.62 40.06
CA GLN A 236 -73.85 -73.58 41.12
C GLN A 236 -73.54 -72.86 42.43
N LYS A 237 -74.12 -73.35 43.53
CA LYS A 237 -73.75 -72.92 44.89
C LYS A 237 -72.72 -73.91 45.43
N CYS A 238 -71.55 -73.41 45.77
CA CYS A 238 -70.42 -74.23 46.19
C CYS A 238 -69.81 -73.68 47.48
N THR A 239 -69.55 -74.57 48.44
CA THR A 239 -68.92 -74.20 49.70
C THR A 239 -67.44 -73.95 49.47
N ILE A 240 -67.01 -72.73 49.77
CA ILE A 240 -65.61 -72.27 49.70
C ILE A 240 -65.12 -71.98 51.12
N THR A 241 -63.83 -72.21 51.35
CA THR A 241 -63.17 -71.82 52.60
C THR A 241 -62.45 -70.50 52.36
N VAL A 242 -62.88 -69.44 53.04
CA VAL A 242 -62.19 -68.15 52.98
C VAL A 242 -60.91 -68.26 53.81
N PRO A 243 -59.70 -68.15 53.22
CA PRO A 243 -58.46 -68.24 53.97
C PRO A 243 -58.32 -67.01 54.88
N ALA A 244 -57.88 -67.23 56.11
CA ALA A 244 -57.61 -66.14 57.04
C ALA A 244 -56.55 -65.19 56.46
N MET A 245 -56.82 -63.89 56.49
CA MET A 245 -55.82 -62.86 56.22
C MET A 245 -54.82 -62.89 57.38
N ALA A 246 -53.56 -63.20 57.08
CA ALA A 246 -52.48 -62.93 58.03
C ALA A 246 -52.40 -61.41 58.23
N GLN A 247 -52.68 -60.95 59.44
CA GLN A 247 -52.53 -59.55 59.80
C GLN A 247 -51.03 -59.20 59.79
N GLN A 248 -50.68 -58.15 59.05
CA GLN A 248 -49.41 -57.42 59.16
C GLN A 248 -49.71 -56.06 59.81
#